data_AF-A0AAN2C063-F1
#
_entry.id   AF-A0AAN2C063-F1
#
_cell.length_a   1.000
_cell.length_b   1.000
_cell.length_c   1.000
_cell.angle_alpha   90.00
_cell.angle_beta   90.00
_cell.angle_gamma   90.00
#
_symmetry.space_group_name_H-M   'P 1'
#
loop_
_entity.id
_entity.type
_entity.pdbx_description
1 polymer ?
#
loop_
_entity_poly.entity_id
_entity_poly.type
_entity_poly.pdbx_seq_one_letter_code
_entity_poly.pdbx_strand_id
1 'polypeptide(L)'
;MTSFWTWLSIIGLSMTPNLILGPSAAIGVGIAAHYDPWLLLPVVAVAGYVEGLAVAWIACESTRIDFIGKWVARMRTPRSTALADRWGVWGGLTLGCALVGQEPILVALRWLGVDMRRIWLPLAISNAVFAVLYYAIVWFGFDQVAKF
;
A
#
# COMPACT_ATOMS: atom_id res chain seq x y z
N MET A 1 16.08 17.73 18.05
CA MET A 1 14.69 18.06 17.64
C MET A 1 14.43 17.79 16.16
N THR A 2 15.37 18.10 15.25
CA THR A 2 15.25 17.83 13.81
C THR A 2 14.94 16.36 13.49
N SER A 3 15.65 15.41 14.09
CA SER A 3 15.45 13.97 13.81
C SER A 3 14.03 13.47 14.12
N PHE A 4 13.41 13.92 15.21
CA PHE A 4 12.03 13.52 15.55
C PHE A 4 11.02 13.96 14.49
N TRP A 5 11.10 15.22 14.06
CA TRP A 5 10.22 15.76 13.03
C TRP A 5 10.45 15.12 11.67
N THR A 6 11.71 14.79 11.33
CA THR A 6 12.01 14.06 10.09
C THR A 6 11.40 12.67 10.12
N TRP A 7 11.55 11.91 11.22
CA TRP A 7 10.91 10.60 11.33
C TRP A 7 9.39 10.68 11.31
N LEU A 8 8.81 11.67 11.97
CA LEU A 8 7.36 11.90 11.91
C LEU A 8 6.89 12.18 10.47
N SER A 9 7.66 12.95 9.70
CA SER A 9 7.35 13.21 8.30
C SER A 9 7.47 11.96 7.43
N ILE A 10 8.51 11.14 7.65
CA ILE A 10 8.69 9.86 6.94
C ILE A 10 7.51 8.93 7.22
N ILE A 11 7.10 8.81 8.48
CA ILE A 11 5.94 8.00 8.88
C ILE A 11 4.67 8.54 8.25
N GLY A 12 4.40 9.84 8.39
CA GLY A 12 3.19 10.47 7.82
C GLY A 12 3.10 10.32 6.30
N LEU A 13 4.21 10.56 5.60
CA LEU A 13 4.29 10.40 4.14
C LEU A 13 4.15 8.93 3.72
N SER A 14 4.67 7.99 4.49
CA SER A 14 4.51 6.56 4.22
C SER A 14 3.07 6.06 4.44
N MET A 15 2.30 6.77 5.27
CA MET A 15 0.88 6.50 5.53
C MET A 15 -0.06 7.28 4.60
N THR A 16 0.46 7.96 3.57
CA THR A 16 -0.40 8.67 2.62
C THR A 16 -1.07 7.65 1.69
N PRO A 17 -2.40 7.70 1.48
CA PRO A 17 -3.10 6.85 0.53
C PRO A 17 -2.76 7.26 -0.91
N ASN A 18 -1.57 6.83 -1.34
CA ASN A 18 -1.02 6.82 -2.69
C ASN A 18 0.35 6.16 -2.60
N LEU A 19 0.39 4.85 -2.82
CA LEU A 19 1.61 4.03 -2.78
C LEU A 19 2.81 4.61 -3.55
N ILE A 20 2.57 5.38 -4.62
CA ILE A 20 3.67 5.92 -5.42
C ILE A 20 4.19 7.21 -4.80
N LEU A 21 3.32 8.18 -4.52
CA LEU A 21 3.75 9.51 -4.10
C LEU A 21 4.19 9.57 -2.62
N GLY A 22 3.44 8.92 -1.73
CA GLY A 22 3.70 8.99 -0.29
C GLY A 22 5.03 8.30 0.10
N PRO A 23 5.16 6.99 -0.13
CA PRO A 23 6.39 6.24 0.13
C PRO A 23 7.61 6.78 -0.61
N SER A 24 7.48 7.24 -1.87
CA SER A 24 8.62 7.84 -2.59
C SER A 24 9.07 9.16 -1.96
N ALA A 25 8.14 10.00 -1.52
CA ALA A 25 8.48 11.23 -0.80
C ALA A 25 9.10 10.93 0.57
N ALA A 26 8.57 9.95 1.30
CA ALA A 26 9.12 9.51 2.58
C ALA A 26 10.56 9.00 2.44
N ILE A 27 10.81 8.16 1.44
CA ILE A 27 12.13 7.66 1.11
C ILE A 27 13.05 8.81 0.68
N GLY A 28 12.54 9.75 -0.12
CA GLY A 28 13.31 10.91 -0.55
C GLY A 28 13.78 11.79 0.61
N VAL A 29 12.89 12.06 1.57
CA VAL A 29 13.25 12.74 2.83
C VAL A 29 14.28 11.92 3.63
N GLY A 30 14.13 10.59 3.67
CA GLY A 30 15.06 9.71 4.35
C GLY A 30 16.47 9.72 3.77
N ILE A 31 16.58 9.67 2.44
CA ILE A 31 17.85 9.75 1.70
C ILE A 31 18.50 11.12 1.90
N ALA A 32 17.73 12.21 1.76
CA ALA A 32 18.23 13.58 1.96
C ALA A 32 18.72 13.83 3.39
N ALA A 33 18.16 13.12 4.37
CA ALA A 33 18.59 13.16 5.76
C ALA A 33 19.73 12.18 6.10
N HIS A 34 20.28 11.47 5.11
CA HIS A 34 21.36 10.48 5.26
C HIS A 34 21.04 9.34 6.26
N TYR A 35 19.78 8.91 6.32
CA TYR A 35 19.42 7.76 7.15
C TYR A 35 19.87 6.42 6.53
N ASP A 36 20.21 5.46 7.40
CA ASP A 36 20.52 4.09 7.02
C ASP A 36 19.31 3.45 6.32
N PRO A 37 19.44 2.95 5.08
CA PRO A 37 18.38 2.25 4.36
C PRO A 37 17.80 1.07 5.14
N TRP A 38 18.62 0.39 5.94
CA TRP A 38 18.16 -0.76 6.74
C TRP A 38 17.24 -0.36 7.90
N LEU A 39 17.25 0.91 8.31
CA LEU A 39 16.30 1.47 9.27
C LEU A 39 15.11 2.14 8.57
N LEU A 40 15.36 2.80 7.44
CA LEU A 40 14.35 3.51 6.67
C LEU A 40 13.32 2.56 6.06
N LEU A 41 13.75 1.47 5.40
CA LEU A 41 12.87 0.57 4.67
C LEU A 41 11.86 -0.16 5.56
N PRO A 42 12.25 -0.70 6.73
CA PRO A 42 11.28 -1.30 7.65
C PRO A 42 10.24 -0.29 8.14
N VAL A 43 10.65 0.95 8.44
CA VAL A 43 9.71 1.99 8.91
C VAL A 43 8.70 2.34 7.83
N VAL A 44 9.16 2.57 6.60
CA VAL A 44 8.28 2.87 5.45
C VAL A 44 7.33 1.70 5.18
N ALA A 45 7.85 0.46 5.16
CA ALA A 45 7.04 -0.74 4.92
C ALA A 45 5.98 -0.98 6.01
N VAL A 46 6.34 -0.79 7.29
CA VAL A 46 5.41 -0.94 8.42
C VAL A 46 4.37 0.17 8.43
N ALA A 47 4.76 1.41 8.19
CA ALA A 47 3.84 2.54 8.13
C ALA A 47 2.81 2.38 7.00
N GLY A 48 3.27 2.03 5.79
CA GLY A 48 2.39 1.72 4.67
C GLY A 48 1.52 0.47 4.91
N TYR A 49 1.96 -0.45 5.76
CA TYR A 49 1.17 -1.63 6.14
C TYR A 49 0.01 -1.28 7.06
N VAL A 50 0.27 -0.43 8.04
CA VAL A 50 -0.76 0.08 8.96
C VAL A 50 -1.82 0.86 8.19
N GLU A 51 -1.41 1.69 7.24
CA GLU A 51 -2.31 2.40 6.33
C GLU A 51 -3.21 1.42 5.55
N GLY A 52 -2.61 0.42 4.89
CA GLY A 52 -3.38 -0.55 4.11
C GLY A 52 -4.38 -1.34 4.94
N LEU A 53 -4.05 -1.68 6.19
CA LEU A 53 -4.99 -2.30 7.13
C LEU A 53 -6.12 -1.35 7.54
N ALA A 54 -5.81 -0.08 7.80
CA ALA A 54 -6.81 0.93 8.14
C ALA A 54 -7.80 1.13 7.00
N VAL A 55 -7.31 1.24 5.75
CA VAL A 55 -8.16 1.33 4.56
C VAL A 55 -9.03 0.09 4.40
N ALA A 56 -8.45 -1.11 4.56
CA ALA A 56 -9.21 -2.35 4.44
C ALA A 56 -10.29 -2.49 5.53
N TRP A 57 -10.04 -1.94 6.73
CA TRP A 57 -11.03 -1.84 7.80
C TRP A 57 -12.15 -0.84 7.46
N ILE A 58 -11.80 0.36 7.00
CA ILE A 58 -12.78 1.38 6.56
C ILE A 58 -13.65 0.83 5.42
N ALA A 59 -13.06 0.11 4.48
CA ALA A 59 -13.78 -0.54 3.38
C ALA A 59 -14.75 -1.63 3.86
N CYS A 60 -14.41 -2.32 4.94
CA CYS A 60 -15.32 -3.26 5.57
C CYS A 60 -16.48 -2.52 6.25
N GLU A 61 -16.18 -1.46 7.00
CA GLU A 61 -17.19 -0.68 7.71
C GLU A 61 -18.13 0.03 6.73
N SER A 62 -17.63 0.51 5.60
CA SER A 62 -18.43 1.16 4.56
C SER A 62 -19.46 0.23 3.92
N THR A 63 -19.24 -1.10 3.92
CA THR A 63 -20.27 -2.05 3.44
C THR A 63 -21.50 -2.13 4.34
N ARG A 64 -21.43 -1.62 5.59
CA ARG A 64 -22.60 -1.45 6.48
C ARG A 64 -23.48 -0.28 6.06
N ILE A 65 -22.98 0.61 5.20
CA ILE A 65 -23.78 1.68 4.61
C ILE A 65 -24.65 1.06 3.52
N ASP A 66 -25.96 1.12 3.72
CA ASP A 66 -26.98 0.37 2.97
C ASP A 66 -26.86 0.52 1.44
N PHE A 67 -26.57 1.72 0.95
CA PHE A 67 -26.35 2.00 -0.47
C PHE A 67 -25.08 1.31 -1.02
N ILE A 68 -23.97 1.40 -0.27
CA ILE A 68 -22.69 0.79 -0.66
C ILE A 68 -22.82 -0.73 -0.61
N GLY A 69 -23.43 -1.27 0.44
CA GLY A 69 -23.69 -2.71 0.57
C GLY A 69 -24.50 -3.26 -0.61
N LYS A 70 -25.58 -2.57 -1.02
CA LYS A 70 -26.40 -2.94 -2.19
C LYS A 70 -25.61 -2.86 -3.49
N TRP A 71 -24.80 -1.81 -3.67
CA TRP A 71 -23.95 -1.66 -4.84
C TRP A 71 -22.88 -2.75 -4.94
N VAL A 72 -22.18 -3.05 -3.83
CA VAL A 72 -21.21 -4.13 -3.74
C VAL A 72 -21.86 -5.47 -4.03
N ALA A 73 -23.03 -5.77 -3.43
CA ALA A 73 -23.77 -7.00 -3.68
C ALA A 73 -24.16 -7.15 -5.15
N ARG A 74 -24.52 -6.05 -5.83
CA ARG A 74 -24.80 -6.04 -7.27
C ARG A 74 -23.55 -6.33 -8.11
N MET A 75 -22.39 -5.84 -7.70
CA MET A 75 -21.12 -6.06 -8.41
C MET A 75 -20.54 -7.47 -8.19
N ARG A 76 -20.83 -8.10 -7.04
CA ARG A 76 -20.43 -9.49 -6.71
C ARG A 76 -21.24 -10.53 -7.48
N THR A 77 -21.05 -10.57 -8.78
CA THR A 77 -21.59 -11.64 -9.63
C THR A 77 -20.80 -12.94 -9.45
N PRO A 78 -21.39 -14.13 -9.70
CA PRO A 78 -20.68 -15.41 -9.64
C PRO A 78 -19.42 -15.47 -10.51
N ARG A 79 -19.42 -14.73 -11.63
CA ARG A 79 -18.26 -14.59 -12.51
C ARG A 79 -17.15 -13.76 -11.88
N SER A 80 -17.48 -12.65 -11.21
CA SER A 80 -16.51 -11.79 -10.53
C SER A 80 -15.85 -12.49 -9.34
N THR A 81 -16.62 -13.26 -8.57
CA THR A 81 -16.10 -14.04 -7.44
C THR A 81 -15.23 -15.20 -7.94
N ALA A 82 -15.66 -15.93 -8.97
CA ALA A 82 -14.87 -17.00 -9.56
C ALA A 82 -13.56 -16.48 -10.18
N LEU A 83 -13.56 -15.30 -10.78
CA LEU A 83 -12.34 -14.66 -11.28
C LEU A 83 -11.38 -14.32 -10.13
N ALA A 84 -11.90 -13.73 -9.05
CA ALA A 84 -11.12 -13.42 -7.86
C ALA A 84 -10.54 -14.68 -7.18
N ASP A 85 -11.34 -15.75 -7.08
CA ASP A 85 -10.90 -17.04 -6.53
C ASP A 85 -9.82 -17.70 -7.40
N ARG A 86 -9.95 -17.60 -8.73
CA ARG A 86 -8.98 -18.18 -9.68
C ARG A 86 -7.63 -17.46 -9.67
N TRP A 87 -7.64 -16.15 -9.51
CA TRP A 87 -6.42 -15.33 -9.42
C TRP A 87 -5.80 -15.36 -8.01
N GLY A 88 -6.62 -15.67 -7.01
CA GLY A 88 -6.22 -15.71 -5.62
C GLY A 88 -5.83 -14.34 -5.07
N VAL A 89 -5.63 -14.30 -3.75
CA VAL A 89 -5.28 -13.06 -3.04
C VAL A 89 -3.94 -12.50 -3.50
N TRP A 90 -2.98 -13.37 -3.79
CA TRP A 90 -1.64 -13.01 -4.27
C TRP A 90 -1.66 -12.44 -5.69
N GLY A 91 -2.36 -13.08 -6.63
CA GLY A 91 -2.47 -12.57 -8.00
C GLY A 91 -3.24 -11.24 -8.05
N GLY A 92 -4.32 -11.14 -7.26
CA GLY A 92 -5.08 -9.92 -7.07
C GLY A 92 -4.22 -8.77 -6.56
N LEU A 93 -3.54 -8.93 -5.42
CA LEU A 93 -2.67 -7.90 -4.86
C LEU A 93 -1.50 -7.56 -5.78
N THR A 94 -0.83 -8.55 -6.37
CA THR A 94 0.37 -8.28 -7.17
C THR A 94 0.04 -7.48 -8.44
N LEU A 95 -1.00 -7.88 -9.19
CA LEU A 95 -1.39 -7.18 -10.42
C LEU A 95 -2.23 -5.93 -10.14
N GLY A 96 -3.10 -5.97 -9.13
CA GLY A 96 -3.89 -4.81 -8.71
C GLY A 96 -3.02 -3.69 -8.16
N CYS A 97 -2.08 -4.00 -7.27
CA CYS A 97 -1.14 -2.99 -6.76
C CYS A 97 -0.33 -2.35 -7.89
N ALA A 98 0.11 -3.15 -8.87
CA ALA A 98 0.87 -2.65 -10.01
C ALA A 98 0.06 -1.73 -10.94
N LEU A 99 -1.25 -1.98 -11.11
CA LEU A 99 -2.09 -1.26 -12.08
C LEU A 99 -2.85 -0.08 -11.48
N VAL A 100 -3.36 -0.24 -10.26
CA VAL A 100 -4.28 0.72 -9.63
C VAL A 100 -3.83 1.14 -8.23
N GLY A 101 -2.74 0.59 -7.70
CA GLY A 101 -2.29 0.81 -6.33
C GLY A 101 -2.91 -0.16 -5.34
N GLN A 102 -2.37 -0.16 -4.11
CA GLN A 102 -2.70 -1.14 -3.07
C GLN A 102 -4.02 -0.86 -2.39
N GLU A 103 -4.37 0.41 -2.18
CA GLU A 103 -5.62 0.74 -1.53
C GLU A 103 -6.83 0.23 -2.33
N PRO A 104 -6.95 0.52 -3.65
CA PRO A 104 -8.14 0.10 -4.42
C PRO A 104 -8.28 -1.42 -4.51
N ILE A 105 -7.17 -2.16 -4.61
CA ILE A 105 -7.23 -3.62 -4.68
C ILE A 105 -7.56 -4.26 -3.33
N LEU A 106 -7.06 -3.70 -2.21
CA LEU A 106 -7.44 -4.14 -0.87
C LEU A 106 -8.94 -3.96 -0.64
N VAL A 107 -9.46 -2.78 -1.01
CA VAL A 107 -10.89 -2.48 -0.94
C VAL A 107 -11.68 -3.47 -1.80
N ALA A 108 -11.26 -3.70 -3.05
CA ALA A 108 -11.91 -4.63 -3.95
C ALA A 108 -11.94 -6.06 -3.41
N LEU A 109 -10.81 -6.57 -2.88
CA LEU A 109 -10.73 -7.92 -2.30
C LEU A 109 -11.62 -8.05 -1.05
N ARG A 110 -11.68 -7.03 -0.20
CA ARG A 110 -12.59 -7.00 0.96
C ARG A 110 -14.05 -7.00 0.54
N TRP A 111 -14.41 -6.21 -0.47
CA TRP A 111 -15.76 -6.18 -1.03
C TRP A 111 -16.13 -7.50 -1.71
N LEU A 112 -15.18 -8.18 -2.35
CA LEU A 112 -15.33 -9.54 -2.87
C LEU A 112 -15.38 -10.62 -1.77
N GLY A 113 -15.28 -10.21 -0.49
CA GLY A 113 -15.43 -11.03 0.71
C GLY A 113 -14.24 -11.92 1.02
N VAL A 114 -13.07 -11.54 0.55
CA VAL A 114 -11.83 -12.16 0.99
C VAL A 114 -11.58 -11.75 2.45
N ASP A 115 -11.38 -12.75 3.30
CA ASP A 115 -11.07 -12.54 4.71
C ASP A 115 -9.73 -11.84 4.92
N MET A 116 -9.69 -10.94 5.90
CA MET A 116 -8.47 -10.19 6.25
C MET A 116 -7.30 -11.12 6.61
N ARG A 117 -7.58 -12.26 7.24
CA ARG A 117 -6.60 -13.30 7.59
C ARG A 117 -5.91 -13.94 6.38
N ARG A 118 -6.49 -13.81 5.18
CA ARG A 118 -5.87 -14.28 3.94
C ARG A 118 -5.10 -13.17 3.22
N ILE A 119 -5.35 -11.91 3.56
CA ILE A 119 -4.79 -10.72 2.91
C ILE A 119 -3.56 -10.21 3.64
N TRP A 120 -3.49 -10.33 4.97
CA TRP A 120 -2.44 -9.71 5.80
C TRP A 120 -1.00 -10.08 5.40
N LEU A 121 -0.72 -11.36 5.11
CA LEU A 121 0.60 -11.83 4.73
C LEU A 121 0.97 -11.37 3.29
N PRO A 122 0.11 -11.58 2.28
CA PRO A 122 0.30 -10.97 0.97
C PRO A 122 0.57 -9.47 1.00
N LEU A 123 -0.22 -8.73 1.78
CA LEU A 123 -0.09 -7.30 1.93
C LEU A 123 1.26 -6.89 2.55
N ALA A 124 1.68 -7.57 3.62
CA ALA A 124 2.96 -7.31 4.27
C ALA A 124 4.14 -7.53 3.32
N ILE A 125 4.12 -8.62 2.55
CA ILE A 125 5.16 -8.92 1.57
C ILE A 125 5.15 -7.89 0.44
N SER A 126 3.98 -7.56 -0.13
CA SER A 126 3.87 -6.55 -1.17
C SER A 126 4.44 -5.21 -0.72
N ASN A 127 4.11 -4.73 0.48
CA ASN A 127 4.66 -3.48 1.01
C ASN A 127 6.17 -3.50 1.18
N ALA A 128 6.74 -4.60 1.69
CA ALA A 128 8.19 -4.72 1.81
C ALA A 128 8.88 -4.67 0.44
N VAL A 129 8.35 -5.38 -0.54
CA VAL A 129 8.87 -5.38 -1.92
C VAL A 129 8.76 -3.99 -2.54
N PHE A 130 7.61 -3.32 -2.42
CA PHE A 130 7.43 -1.98 -2.96
C PHE A 130 8.33 -0.95 -2.28
N ALA A 131 8.54 -1.01 -0.97
CA ALA A 131 9.47 -0.12 -0.28
C ALA A 131 10.90 -0.24 -0.85
N VAL A 132 11.37 -1.47 -1.12
CA VAL A 132 12.67 -1.72 -1.75
C VAL A 132 12.72 -1.17 -3.18
N LEU A 133 11.69 -1.42 -3.99
CA LEU A 133 11.62 -0.94 -5.37
C LEU A 133 11.61 0.59 -5.43
N TYR A 134 10.80 1.26 -4.61
CA TYR A 134 10.76 2.72 -4.55
C TYR A 134 12.09 3.29 -4.09
N TYR A 135 12.76 2.65 -3.13
CA TYR A 135 14.09 3.09 -2.73
C TYR A 135 15.09 3.04 -3.87
N ALA A 136 15.14 1.94 -4.62
CA ALA A 136 16.00 1.86 -5.79
C ALA A 136 15.68 2.95 -6.80
N ILE A 137 14.40 3.15 -7.15
CA ILE A 137 13.97 4.15 -8.14
C ILE A 137 14.33 5.57 -7.69
N VAL A 138 14.01 5.94 -6.45
CA VAL A 138 14.27 7.29 -5.91
C VAL A 138 15.77 7.54 -5.79
N TRP A 139 16.54 6.55 -5.33
CA TRP A 139 17.99 6.62 -5.28
C TRP A 139 18.59 6.88 -6.67
N PHE A 140 18.23 6.06 -7.66
CA PHE A 140 18.68 6.25 -9.05
C PHE A 140 18.25 7.61 -9.62
N GLY A 141 17.05 8.08 -9.27
CA GLY A 141 16.55 9.40 -9.65
C GLY A 141 17.43 10.52 -9.09
N PHE A 142 17.78 10.47 -7.80
CA PHE A 142 18.69 11.45 -7.20
C PHE A 142 20.08 11.40 -7.82
N ASP A 143 20.62 10.21 -8.09
CA ASP A 143 21.93 10.06 -8.77
C ASP A 143 21.92 10.65 -10.19
N GLN A 144 20.77 10.67 -10.87
CA GLN A 144 20.63 11.33 -12.17
C GLN A 144 20.53 12.85 -12.03
N VAL A 145 19.74 13.35 -11.07
CA VAL A 145 19.58 14.79 -10.83
C VAL A 145 20.88 15.43 -10.34
N ALA A 146 21.65 14.73 -9.49
CA ALA A 146 22.93 15.22 -8.98
C ALA A 146 24.04 15.31 -10.06
N LYS A 147 23.82 14.74 -11.26
CA LYS A 147 24.73 14.84 -12.40
C LYS A 147 24.44 16.03 -13.31
N PHE A 148 23.37 16.79 -13.04
CA PHE A 148 23.02 18.06 -13.69
C PHE A 148 23.22 19.23 -12.72
#